data_AF-A0A8N5F1I5-F1
#
_entry.id   AF-A0A8N5F1I5-F1
#
_cell.length_a   1.000
_cell.length_b   1.000
_cell.length_c   1.000
_cell.angle_alpha   90.00
_cell.angle_beta   90.00
_cell.angle_gamma   90.00
#
_symmetry.space_group_name_H-M   'P 1'
#
loop_
_entity.id
_entity.type
_entity.pdbx_description
1 polymer ?
#
loop_
_entity_poly.entity_id
_entity_poly.type
_entity_poly.pdbx_seq_one_letter_code
_entity_poly.pdbx_strand_id
1 'polypeptide(L)'
;PNKAEFIRAKYQMLAFVHRLPCREDDSVTAKDLSKQLHSSVRTGNLETCLRLLSLGAQANFFHPEKGNTPLHVAAKAGQTLQAELLAVYGADPGTQDSNGKTPVDYA
;
A
#
# COMPACT_ATOMS: atom_id res chain seq x y z
N PRO A 1 19.46 23.49 -13.88
CA PRO A 1 18.80 22.18 -14.08
C PRO A 1 17.76 22.22 -15.20
N ASN A 2 17.88 21.33 -16.19
CA ASN A 2 16.85 21.16 -17.21
C ASN A 2 15.67 20.33 -16.66
N LYS A 3 14.51 20.34 -17.35
CA LYS A 3 13.31 19.62 -16.88
C LYS A 3 13.58 18.12 -16.63
N ALA A 4 14.43 17.49 -17.44
CA ALA A 4 14.75 16.08 -17.31
C ALA A 4 15.57 15.77 -16.04
N GLU A 5 16.52 16.63 -15.67
CA GLU A 5 17.26 16.53 -14.40
C GLU A 5 16.35 16.67 -13.20
N PHE A 6 15.41 17.62 -13.24
CA PHE A 6 14.46 17.78 -12.15
C PHE A 6 13.53 16.57 -11.99
N ILE A 7 13.03 15.99 -13.10
CA ILE A 7 12.19 14.79 -13.07
C ILE A 7 12.96 13.59 -12.48
N ARG A 8 14.22 13.38 -12.90
CA ARG A 8 15.09 12.33 -12.34
C ARG A 8 15.34 12.54 -10.85
N ALA A 9 15.67 13.76 -10.43
CA ALA A 9 15.87 14.09 -9.03
C ALA A 9 14.61 13.81 -8.19
N LYS A 10 13.43 14.17 -8.72
CA LYS A 10 12.16 14.03 -8.00
C LYS A 10 11.70 12.58 -7.85
N TYR A 11 11.73 11.78 -8.90
CA TYR A 11 11.08 10.46 -8.90
C TYR A 11 12.06 9.29 -8.85
N GLN A 12 13.26 9.43 -9.41
CA GLN A 12 14.25 8.35 -9.43
C GLN A 12 15.19 8.42 -8.23
N MET A 13 15.66 9.62 -7.88
CA MET A 13 16.54 9.84 -6.73
C MET A 13 15.77 10.10 -5.43
N LEU A 14 14.46 10.34 -5.54
CA LEU A 14 13.60 10.73 -4.41
C LEU A 14 14.17 11.92 -3.61
N ALA A 15 14.86 12.86 -4.27
CA ALA A 15 15.68 13.88 -3.60
C ALA A 15 14.88 14.86 -2.71
N PHE A 16 13.57 14.94 -2.88
CA PHE A 16 12.69 15.88 -2.20
C PHE A 16 11.66 15.20 -1.28
N VAL A 17 11.77 13.88 -1.04
CA VAL A 17 10.87 13.20 -0.11
C VAL A 17 11.31 13.48 1.33
N HIS A 18 10.34 13.56 2.24
CA HIS A 18 10.62 13.79 3.66
C HIS A 18 11.41 12.64 4.31
N ARG A 19 11.21 11.40 3.83
CA ARG A 19 11.92 10.21 4.29
C ARG A 19 12.03 9.22 3.13
N LEU A 20 13.21 8.65 2.94
CA LEU A 20 13.44 7.60 1.95
C LEU A 20 12.72 6.31 2.36
N PRO A 21 12.26 5.48 1.40
CA PRO A 21 11.68 4.19 1.70
C PRO A 21 12.64 3.34 2.54
N CYS A 22 12.07 2.50 3.40
CA CYS A 22 12.86 1.54 4.16
C CYS A 22 13.64 0.63 3.22
N ARG A 23 14.85 0.22 3.64
CA ARG A 23 15.62 -0.79 2.90
C ARG A 23 14.84 -2.09 2.89
N GLU A 24 14.90 -2.85 1.80
CA GLU A 24 14.17 -4.12 1.68
C GLU A 24 14.51 -5.11 2.81
N ASP A 25 15.71 -4.99 3.39
CA ASP A 25 16.16 -5.81 4.53
C ASP A 25 15.56 -5.41 5.89
N ASP A 26 14.93 -4.24 6.00
CA ASP A 26 14.31 -3.76 7.23
C ASP A 26 12.88 -4.32 7.38
N SER A 27 12.83 -5.63 7.62
CA SER A 27 11.58 -6.38 7.75
C SER A 27 10.68 -5.85 8.88
N VAL A 28 11.24 -5.19 9.91
CA VAL A 28 10.45 -4.72 11.06
C VAL A 28 9.67 -3.47 10.67
N THR A 29 10.34 -2.45 10.12
CA THR A 29 9.65 -1.22 9.72
C THR A 29 8.69 -1.43 8.55
N ALA A 30 9.02 -2.31 7.60
CA ALA A 30 8.13 -2.69 6.52
C ALA A 30 6.83 -3.34 7.04
N LYS A 31 6.91 -4.21 8.05
CA LYS A 31 5.72 -4.83 8.68
C LYS A 31 4.86 -3.79 9.39
N ASP A 32 5.45 -2.86 10.11
CA ASP A 32 4.70 -1.82 10.83
C ASP A 32 3.99 -0.86 9.87
N LEU A 33 4.67 -0.42 8.81
CA LEU A 33 4.08 0.39 7.74
C LEU A 33 2.93 -0.35 7.04
N SER A 34 3.09 -1.66 6.81
CA SER A 34 2.06 -2.47 6.16
C SER A 34 0.83 -2.69 7.04
N LYS A 35 1.00 -2.84 8.36
CA LYS A 35 -0.10 -2.84 9.34
C LYS A 35 -0.84 -1.50 9.36
N GLN A 36 -0.11 -0.38 9.24
CA GLN A 36 -0.72 0.94 9.13
C GLN A 36 -1.52 1.08 7.83
N LEU A 37 -0.95 0.67 6.69
CA LEU A 37 -1.64 0.68 5.39
C LEU A 37 -2.94 -0.14 5.45
N HIS A 38 -2.88 -1.35 6.01
CA HIS A 38 -4.05 -2.22 6.22
C HIS A 38 -5.21 -1.52 6.94
N SER A 39 -4.90 -0.66 7.90
CA SER A 39 -5.92 0.06 8.67
C SER A 39 -6.42 1.32 7.97
N SER A 40 -5.55 2.02 7.23
CA SER A 40 -5.83 3.32 6.58
C SER A 40 -6.75 3.20 5.37
N VAL A 41 -6.66 2.10 4.61
CA VAL A 41 -7.44 1.88 3.37
C VAL A 41 -8.96 1.78 3.57
N ARG A 42 -9.40 1.65 4.82
CA ARG A 42 -10.82 1.73 5.20
C ARG A 42 -11.39 3.15 5.10
N THR A 43 -10.53 4.17 5.02
CA THR A 43 -10.93 5.57 4.86
C THR A 43 -10.61 6.06 3.45
N GLY A 44 -11.31 7.09 2.97
CA GLY A 44 -11.08 7.68 1.64
C GLY A 44 -9.81 8.53 1.51
N ASN A 45 -8.91 8.54 2.49
CA ASN A 45 -7.70 9.35 2.44
C ASN A 45 -6.61 8.67 1.58
N LEU A 46 -6.63 8.98 0.28
CA LEU A 46 -5.68 8.43 -0.69
C LEU A 46 -4.23 8.85 -0.41
N GLU A 47 -4.02 10.10 0.04
CA GLU A 47 -2.68 10.63 0.31
C GLU A 47 -1.97 9.84 1.41
N THR A 48 -2.70 9.45 2.46
CA THR A 48 -2.15 8.63 3.55
C THR A 48 -1.70 7.27 3.04
N CYS A 49 -2.50 6.61 2.19
CA CYS A 49 -2.14 5.31 1.64
C CYS A 49 -0.95 5.42 0.69
N LEU A 50 -0.94 6.42 -0.19
CA LEU A 50 0.18 6.69 -1.10
C LEU A 50 1.48 6.96 -0.34
N ARG A 51 1.41 7.73 0.75
CA ARG A 51 2.58 8.02 1.59
C ARG A 51 3.12 6.75 2.24
N LEU A 52 2.26 5.89 2.77
CA LEU A 52 2.69 4.63 3.39
C LEU A 52 3.36 3.71 2.35
N LEU A 53 2.77 3.60 1.16
CA LEU A 53 3.35 2.86 0.05
C LEU A 53 4.72 3.44 -0.37
N SER A 54 4.86 4.76 -0.45
CA SER A 54 6.15 5.41 -0.76
C SER A 54 7.24 5.20 0.30
N LEU A 55 6.84 4.85 1.53
CA LEU A 55 7.76 4.53 2.63
C LEU A 55 8.16 3.05 2.67
N GLY A 56 7.54 2.20 1.85
CA GLY A 56 7.83 0.76 1.80
C GLY A 56 6.74 -0.14 2.41
N ALA A 57 5.52 0.36 2.63
CA ALA A 57 4.40 -0.53 2.96
C ALA A 57 4.10 -1.48 1.81
N GLN A 58 3.79 -2.74 2.12
CA GLN A 58 3.46 -3.75 1.12
C GLN A 58 1.95 -3.76 0.84
N ALA A 59 1.56 -3.50 -0.41
CA ALA A 59 0.15 -3.49 -0.81
C ALA A 59 -0.53 -4.86 -0.66
N ASN A 60 0.23 -5.95 -0.87
CA ASN A 60 -0.24 -7.32 -0.70
C ASN A 60 0.09 -7.93 0.68
N PHE A 61 0.30 -7.09 1.69
CA PHE A 61 0.60 -7.56 3.04
C PHE A 61 -0.53 -8.42 3.60
N PHE A 62 -0.22 -9.64 4.04
CA PHE A 62 -1.19 -10.49 4.73
C PHE A 62 -1.12 -10.25 6.25
N HIS A 63 -2.18 -9.70 6.83
CA HIS A 63 -2.19 -9.35 8.24
C HIS A 63 -2.34 -10.61 9.12
N PRO A 64 -1.34 -10.96 9.97
CA PRO A 64 -1.35 -12.23 10.70
C PRO A 64 -2.51 -12.37 11.69
N GLU A 65 -2.89 -11.28 12.37
CA GLU A 65 -3.97 -11.32 13.37
C GLU A 65 -5.38 -11.15 12.78
N LYS A 66 -5.50 -10.51 11.62
CA LYS A 66 -6.80 -10.23 10.97
C LYS A 66 -7.12 -11.20 9.84
N GLY A 67 -6.11 -11.93 9.36
CA GLY A 67 -6.26 -12.96 8.35
C GLY A 67 -6.61 -12.44 6.96
N ASN A 68 -6.29 -11.19 6.61
CA ASN A 68 -6.66 -10.62 5.32
C ASN A 68 -5.67 -9.53 4.85
N THR A 69 -5.80 -9.14 3.58
CA THR A 69 -4.94 -8.11 2.95
C THR A 69 -5.58 -6.72 2.98
N PRO A 70 -4.81 -5.62 2.75
CA PRO A 70 -5.37 -4.29 2.59
C PRO A 70 -6.49 -4.23 1.53
N LEU A 71 -6.37 -5.02 0.46
CA LEU A 71 -7.37 -5.04 -0.61
C LEU A 71 -8.72 -5.61 -0.15
N HIS A 72 -8.73 -6.60 0.74
CA HIS A 72 -9.96 -7.08 1.38
C HIS A 72 -10.64 -5.98 2.20
N VAL A 73 -9.85 -5.18 2.93
CA VAL A 73 -10.38 -4.08 3.74
C VAL A 73 -10.96 -2.98 2.87
N ALA A 74 -10.27 -2.62 1.78
CA ALA A 74 -10.74 -1.62 0.82
C ALA A 74 -12.04 -2.07 0.14
N ALA A 75 -12.11 -3.32 -0.33
CA ALA A 75 -13.29 -3.89 -0.96
C ALA A 75 -14.49 -3.90 0.00
N LYS A 76 -14.32 -4.46 1.21
CA LYS A 76 -15.35 -4.50 2.24
C LYS A 76 -15.85 -3.11 2.65
N ALA A 77 -15.01 -2.08 2.56
CA ALA A 77 -15.36 -0.70 2.89
C ALA A 77 -15.91 0.10 1.70
N GLY A 78 -16.03 -0.50 0.51
CA GLY A 78 -16.45 0.19 -0.72
C GLY A 78 -15.49 1.29 -1.17
N GLN A 79 -14.21 1.21 -0.80
CA GLN A 79 -13.20 2.22 -1.12
C GLN A 79 -12.55 1.95 -2.47
N THR A 80 -13.28 2.23 -3.55
CA THR A 80 -12.86 1.95 -4.93
C THR A 80 -11.51 2.58 -5.28
N LEU A 81 -11.30 3.86 -4.96
CA LEU A 81 -10.04 4.55 -5.23
C LEU A 81 -8.86 3.96 -4.44
N GLN A 82 -9.11 3.44 -3.24
CA GLN A 82 -8.06 2.76 -2.46
C GLN A 82 -7.75 1.40 -3.06
N ALA A 83 -8.76 0.65 -3.50
CA ALA A 83 -8.58 -0.63 -4.19
C ALA A 83 -7.78 -0.45 -5.49
N GLU A 84 -8.06 0.58 -6.28
CA GLU A 84 -7.30 0.94 -7.48
C GLU A 84 -5.85 1.27 -7.16
N LEU A 85 -5.59 2.12 -6.15
CA LEU A 85 -4.24 2.46 -5.73
C LEU A 85 -3.46 1.21 -5.28
N LEU A 86 -4.07 0.36 -4.47
CA LEU A 86 -3.45 -0.89 -4.03
C LEU A 86 -3.14 -1.82 -5.22
N ALA A 87 -4.03 -1.92 -6.19
CA ALA A 87 -3.81 -2.72 -7.41
C ALA A 87 -2.64 -2.19 -8.26
N VAL A 88 -2.50 -0.87 -8.41
CA VAL A 88 -1.34 -0.24 -9.07
C VAL A 88 -0.03 -0.60 -8.37
N TYR A 89 -0.06 -0.75 -7.04
CA TYR A 89 1.08 -1.18 -6.23
C TYR A 89 1.21 -2.71 -6.08
N GLY A 90 0.48 -3.49 -6.88
CA GLY A 90 0.63 -4.94 -6.95
C GLY A 90 -0.15 -5.74 -5.92
N ALA A 91 -1.21 -5.18 -5.32
CA ALA A 91 -2.15 -5.98 -4.53
C ALA A 91 -2.92 -6.95 -5.45
N ASP A 92 -3.05 -8.21 -5.01
CA ASP A 92 -3.68 -9.27 -5.79
C ASP A 92 -5.18 -9.42 -5.43
N PRO A 93 -6.11 -9.19 -6.38
CA PRO A 93 -7.54 -9.38 -6.17
C PRO A 93 -7.97 -10.84 -6.07
N GLY A 94 -7.10 -11.81 -6.38
CA GLY A 94 -7.36 -13.25 -6.25
C GLY A 94 -6.91 -13.86 -4.92
N THR A 95 -6.20 -13.11 -4.07
CA THR A 95 -5.70 -13.62 -2.78
C THR A 95 -6.85 -13.95 -1.84
N GLN A 96 -6.85 -15.15 -1.24
CA GLN A 96 -7.87 -15.55 -0.26
C GLN A 96 -7.50 -15.11 1.16
N ASP A 97 -8.49 -14.63 1.92
CA ASP A 97 -8.39 -14.41 3.37
C ASP A 97 -8.43 -15.75 4.15
N SER A 98 -8.31 -15.67 5.49
CA SER A 98 -8.42 -16.84 6.37
C SER A 98 -9.78 -17.53 6.35
N ASN A 99 -10.81 -16.93 5.74
CA ASN A 99 -12.12 -17.54 5.52
C ASN A 99 -12.27 -18.12 4.11
N GLY A 100 -11.21 -18.10 3.29
CA GLY A 100 -11.21 -18.56 1.91
C GLY A 100 -11.88 -17.59 0.92
N LYS A 101 -12.19 -16.36 1.34
CA LYS A 101 -12.85 -15.34 0.50
C LYS A 101 -11.81 -14.42 -0.12
N THR A 102 -12.03 -14.03 -1.36
CA THR A 102 -11.24 -13.04 -2.09
C THR A 102 -11.72 -11.61 -1.78
N PRO A 103 -10.95 -10.55 -2.07
CA PRO A 103 -11.42 -9.18 -1.98
C PRO A 103 -12.70 -8.95 -2.81
N VAL A 104 -12.82 -9.61 -3.96
CA VAL A 104 -13.99 -9.50 -4.84
C VAL A 104 -15.26 -10.04 -4.17
N ASP A 105 -15.14 -11.06 -3.31
CA ASP A 105 -16.29 -11.59 -2.55
C ASP A 105 -16.83 -10.63 -1.48
N TYR A 106 -16.10 -9.55 -1.17
CA TYR A 106 -16.49 -8.50 -0.21
C TYR A 106 -16.91 -7.17 -0.87
N ALA A 107 -16.73 -7.03 -2.19
CA ALA A 107 -17.08 -5.82 -2.95
C ALA A 107 -18.59 -5.78 -3.25
#